data_AF-A0A831XF14-F1
#
_entry.id   AF-A0A831XF14-F1
#
_cell.length_a   1.000
_cell.length_b   1.000
_cell.length_c   1.000
_cell.angle_alpha   90.00
_cell.angle_beta   90.00
_cell.angle_gamma   90.00
#
_symmetry.space_group_name_H-M   'P 1'
#
loop_
_entity.id
_entity.type
_entity.pdbx_description
1 polymer ?
#
loop_
_entity_poly.entity_id
_entity_poly.type
_entity_poly.pdbx_seq_one_letter_code
_entity_poly.pdbx_strand_id
1 'polypeptide(L)'
;MFCMWSIAGMGQPATLVRLMAFRDTPTLRRAMFMLAIYNTLIYLPLVFTFICARAILPPLERTDEAMPTLALAVAHPLVSGLILAAPFGAVMATVSAFLVQISSALVQDIYHRWIEPHAPEARLRLLSRLAILFVALLAAGGTLVSPPYLQTIIVFTGGSAACAYLVPCIMACFWPRATARGAIAALVGGVVTVLGLYVAGLFDGTASLDPGIGEEMKTYPVYLLGMAPIVWGLLASAVLGIGVSLLDRPPKRDLVVRFFPVD
;
A
#
# COMPACT_ATOMS: atom_id res chain seq x y z
N MET A 1 6.29 -12.27 -2.47
CA MET A 1 5.55 -11.42 -1.49
C MET A 1 6.35 -10.21 -0.99
N PHE A 2 7.62 -10.37 -0.57
CA PHE A 2 8.42 -9.22 -0.06
C PHE A 2 8.66 -8.10 -1.09
N CYS A 3 8.98 -8.43 -2.34
CA CYS A 3 9.19 -7.42 -3.39
C CYS A 3 7.93 -6.60 -3.70
N MET A 4 6.75 -7.17 -3.48
CA MET A 4 5.47 -6.48 -3.69
C MET A 4 5.29 -5.34 -2.70
N TRP A 5 5.70 -5.52 -1.44
CA TRP A 5 5.60 -4.48 -0.41
C TRP A 5 6.49 -3.28 -0.74
N SER A 6 7.70 -3.53 -1.24
CA SER A 6 8.60 -2.47 -1.71
C SER A 6 8.00 -1.70 -2.88
N ILE A 7 7.42 -2.39 -3.86
CA ILE A 7 6.79 -1.76 -5.04
C ILE A 7 5.51 -0.99 -4.64
N ALA A 8 4.68 -1.55 -3.77
CA ALA A 8 3.45 -0.92 -3.29
C ALA A 8 3.73 0.36 -2.49
N GLY A 9 4.81 0.38 -1.70
CA GLY A 9 5.18 1.54 -0.88
C GLY A 9 5.65 2.76 -1.68
N MET A 10 6.19 2.58 -2.89
CA MET A 10 6.76 3.67 -3.69
C MET A 10 5.71 4.64 -4.25
N GLY A 11 4.51 4.14 -4.56
CA GLY A 11 3.42 4.96 -5.10
C GLY A 11 2.52 5.58 -4.04
N GLN A 12 2.64 5.18 -2.77
CA GLN A 12 1.69 5.61 -1.75
C GLN A 12 1.81 7.11 -1.43
N PRO A 13 0.68 7.86 -1.41
CA PRO A 13 0.69 9.29 -1.10
C PRO A 13 1.36 9.61 0.25
N ALA A 14 1.12 8.77 1.26
CA ALA A 14 1.73 8.94 2.58
C ALA A 14 3.27 8.89 2.55
N THR A 15 3.86 8.05 1.72
CA THR A 15 5.32 7.98 1.53
C THR A 15 5.80 9.19 0.73
N LEU A 16 5.10 9.54 -0.35
CA LEU A 16 5.47 10.66 -1.22
C LEU A 16 5.47 12.01 -0.47
N VAL A 17 4.46 12.28 0.35
CA VAL A 17 4.40 13.53 1.14
C VAL A 17 5.57 13.62 2.12
N ARG A 18 6.02 12.48 2.68
CA ARG A 18 7.21 12.44 3.54
C ARG A 18 8.49 12.69 2.73
N LEU A 19 8.58 12.18 1.51
CA LEU A 19 9.72 12.45 0.61
C LEU A 19 9.76 13.93 0.17
N MET A 20 8.61 14.57 -0.01
CA MET A 20 8.51 15.99 -0.34
C MET A 20 8.88 16.93 0.82
N ALA A 21 8.88 16.43 2.06
CA ALA A 21 9.25 17.22 3.24
C ALA A 21 10.78 17.39 3.40
N PHE A 22 11.60 16.68 2.63
CA PHE A 22 13.06 16.85 2.64
C PHE A 22 13.45 18.17 1.99
N ARG A 23 14.34 18.92 2.66
CA ARG A 23 14.85 20.20 2.13
C ARG A 23 15.83 20.01 0.97
N ASP A 24 16.68 18.98 1.04
CA ASP A 24 17.81 18.81 0.14
C ASP A 24 17.94 17.39 -0.39
N THR A 25 18.33 17.27 -1.67
CA THR A 25 18.67 16.00 -2.34
C THR A 25 19.74 15.16 -1.64
N PRO A 26 20.87 15.71 -1.14
CA PRO A 26 21.85 14.90 -0.39
C PRO A 26 21.28 14.32 0.90
N THR A 27 20.41 15.05 1.58
CA THR A 27 19.74 14.58 2.81
C THR A 27 18.81 13.43 2.50
N LEU A 28 18.04 13.52 1.41
CA LEU A 28 17.22 12.42 0.91
C LEU A 28 18.05 11.17 0.61
N ARG A 29 19.17 11.31 -0.11
CA ARG A 29 20.05 10.17 -0.45
C ARG A 29 20.59 9.48 0.80
N ARG A 30 21.07 10.25 1.79
CA ARG A 30 21.55 9.68 3.07
C ARG A 30 20.43 8.98 3.82
N ALA A 31 19.23 9.55 3.85
CA ALA A 31 18.06 8.92 4.46
C ALA A 31 17.71 7.59 3.80
N MET A 32 17.77 7.49 2.46
CA MET A 32 17.55 6.23 1.73
C MET A 32 18.56 5.14 2.13
N PHE A 33 19.85 5.48 2.20
CA PHE A 33 20.89 4.53 2.63
C PHE A 33 20.69 4.09 4.09
N MET A 34 20.40 5.03 4.99
CA MET A 34 20.13 4.72 6.39
C MET A 34 18.89 3.83 6.55
N LEU A 35 17.83 4.10 5.78
CA LEU A 35 16.62 3.29 5.77
C LEU A 35 16.89 1.87 5.27
N ALA A 36 17.71 1.71 4.22
CA ALA A 36 18.08 0.38 3.70
C ALA A 36 18.84 -0.45 4.75
N ILE A 37 19.80 0.16 5.46
CA ILE A 37 20.56 -0.50 6.52
C ILE A 37 19.62 -0.87 7.68
N TYR A 38 18.81 0.07 8.14
CA TYR A 38 17.84 -0.14 9.22
C TYR A 38 16.85 -1.28 8.90
N ASN A 39 16.31 -1.28 7.68
CA ASN A 39 15.38 -2.29 7.21
C ASN A 39 16.03 -3.69 7.15
N THR A 40 17.27 -3.76 6.68
CA THR A 40 18.05 -5.01 6.66
C THR A 40 18.29 -5.54 8.06
N LEU A 41 18.63 -4.66 9.00
CA LEU A 41 18.91 -5.00 10.39
C LEU A 41 17.66 -5.50 11.14
N ILE A 42 16.46 -5.08 10.74
CA ILE A 42 15.20 -5.58 11.32
C ILE A 42 14.78 -6.91 10.71
N TYR A 43 14.82 -7.04 9.38
CA TYR A 43 14.31 -8.24 8.72
C TYR A 43 15.19 -9.47 8.94
N LEU A 44 16.51 -9.30 9.05
CA LEU A 44 17.43 -10.43 9.22
C LEU A 44 17.16 -11.19 10.54
N PRO A 45 17.14 -10.55 11.73
CA PRO A 45 16.76 -11.22 12.98
C PRO A 45 15.34 -11.79 12.97
N LEU A 46 14.40 -11.12 12.29
CA LEU A 46 13.01 -11.57 12.20
C LEU A 46 12.92 -12.94 11.51
N VAL A 47 13.61 -13.11 10.37
CA VAL A 47 13.64 -14.40 9.65
C VAL A 47 14.25 -15.50 10.53
N PHE A 48 15.37 -15.22 11.20
CA PHE A 48 15.98 -16.20 12.13
C PHE A 48 15.03 -16.59 13.25
N THR A 49 14.29 -15.63 13.81
CA THR A 49 13.33 -15.87 14.90
C THR A 49 12.21 -16.83 14.46
N PHE A 50 11.66 -16.67 13.26
CA PHE A 50 10.60 -17.56 12.75
C PHE A 50 11.12 -18.95 12.35
N ILE A 51 12.37 -19.08 11.89
CA ILE A 51 12.99 -20.39 11.64
C ILE A 51 13.13 -21.16 12.95
N CYS A 52 13.62 -20.51 14.01
CA CYS A 52 13.70 -21.10 15.35
C CYS A 52 12.31 -21.41 15.91
N ALA A 53 11.31 -20.55 15.64
CA ALA A 53 9.93 -20.77 16.08
C ALA A 53 9.37 -22.10 15.57
N ARG A 54 9.59 -22.40 14.29
CA ARG A 54 9.15 -23.65 13.67
C ARG A 54 9.84 -24.90 14.25
N ALA A 55 11.06 -24.75 14.77
CA ALA A 55 11.79 -25.85 15.40
C ALA A 55 11.32 -26.13 16.84
N ILE A 56 10.80 -25.12 17.53
CA ILE A 56 10.42 -25.20 18.95
C ILE A 56 8.92 -25.47 19.12
N LEU A 57 8.07 -24.88 18.28
CA LEU A 57 6.62 -24.94 18.40
C LEU A 57 6.02 -26.11 17.59
N PRO A 58 4.96 -26.75 18.09
CA PRO A 58 4.16 -27.69 17.30
C PRO A 58 3.49 -26.96 16.11
N PRO A 59 3.07 -27.70 15.06
CA PRO A 59 2.41 -27.10 13.91
C PRO A 59 1.15 -26.35 14.35
N LEU A 60 1.11 -25.05 14.06
CA LEU A 60 0.01 -24.16 14.40
C LEU A 60 -1.05 -24.16 13.30
N GLU A 61 -2.34 -24.21 13.67
CA GLU A 61 -3.46 -24.04 12.72
C GLU A 61 -3.48 -22.63 12.12
N ARG A 62 -3.08 -21.62 12.89
CA ARG A 62 -2.97 -20.22 12.44
C ARG A 62 -1.52 -19.75 12.48
N THR A 63 -0.94 -19.56 11.30
CA THR A 63 0.46 -19.10 11.17
C THR A 63 0.68 -17.69 11.73
N ASP A 64 -0.36 -16.85 11.79
CA ASP A 64 -0.29 -15.49 12.34
C ASP A 64 -0.03 -15.47 13.86
N GLU A 65 -0.31 -16.57 14.57
CA GLU A 65 -0.13 -16.68 16.02
C GLU A 65 1.27 -17.17 16.42
N ALA A 66 2.14 -17.45 15.44
CA ALA A 66 3.49 -17.98 15.67
C ALA A 66 4.38 -17.04 16.49
N MET A 67 4.32 -15.73 16.24
CA MET A 67 5.13 -14.77 16.97
C MET A 67 4.67 -14.62 18.44
N PRO A 68 3.37 -14.45 18.73
CA PRO A 68 2.90 -14.41 20.11
C PRO A 68 3.17 -15.67 20.91
N THR A 69 2.91 -16.84 20.33
CA THR A 69 3.12 -18.13 21.00
C THR A 69 4.60 -18.38 21.31
N LEU A 70 5.51 -18.03 20.39
CA LEU A 70 6.94 -18.13 20.63
C LEU A 70 7.41 -17.22 21.77
N ALA A 71 6.94 -15.96 21.78
CA ALA A 71 7.34 -14.99 22.80
C ALA A 71 6.92 -15.45 24.21
N LEU A 72 5.74 -16.06 24.33
CA LEU A 72 5.25 -16.62 25.60
C LEU A 72 5.96 -17.92 26.00
N ALA A 73 6.41 -18.72 25.04
CA ALA A 73 7.07 -20.01 25.31
C ALA A 73 8.54 -19.86 25.73
N VAL A 74 9.26 -18.86 25.21
CA VAL A 74 10.73 -18.77 25.35
C VAL A 74 11.17 -17.65 26.30
N ALA A 75 10.41 -16.54 26.40
CA ALA A 75 10.85 -15.36 27.14
C ALA A 75 10.25 -15.27 28.56
N HIS A 76 10.97 -14.60 29.47
CA HIS A 76 10.44 -14.25 30.78
C HIS A 76 9.17 -13.36 30.64
N PRO A 77 8.14 -13.47 31.50
CA PRO A 77 6.87 -12.77 31.34
C PRO A 77 6.99 -11.26 31.05
N LEU A 78 7.87 -10.56 31.77
CA LEU A 78 8.14 -9.13 31.55
C LEU A 78 8.69 -8.82 30.15
N VAL A 79 9.59 -9.67 29.64
CA VAL A 79 10.20 -9.50 28.31
C VAL A 79 9.21 -9.90 27.22
N SER A 80 8.41 -10.95 27.45
CA SER A 80 7.35 -11.36 26.53
C SER A 80 6.31 -10.25 26.33
N GLY A 81 5.91 -9.56 27.41
CA GLY A 81 5.01 -8.42 27.32
C GLY A 81 5.58 -7.26 26.49
N LEU A 82 6.88 -6.97 26.63
CA LEU A 82 7.56 -5.95 25.82
C LEU A 82 7.65 -6.35 24.34
N ILE A 83 7.97 -7.61 24.06
CA ILE A 83 8.02 -8.15 22.69
C ILE A 83 6.66 -8.08 22.02
N LEU A 84 5.59 -8.41 22.76
CA LEU A 84 4.21 -8.33 22.27
C LEU A 84 3.75 -6.88 22.09
N ALA A 85 4.18 -5.94 22.92
CA ALA A 85 3.83 -4.53 22.81
C ALA A 85 4.40 -3.86 21.54
N ALA A 86 5.57 -4.29 21.07
CA ALA A 86 6.23 -3.72 19.89
C ALA A 86 5.38 -3.77 18.60
N PRO A 87 4.82 -4.92 18.16
CA PRO A 87 3.97 -4.98 16.98
C PRO A 87 2.66 -4.19 17.17
N PHE A 88 2.07 -4.13 18.38
CA PHE A 88 0.92 -3.25 18.62
C PHE A 88 1.27 -1.79 18.38
N GLY A 89 2.43 -1.32 18.87
CA GLY A 89 2.91 0.03 18.60
C GLY A 89 3.11 0.29 17.10
N ALA A 90 3.69 -0.66 16.37
CA ALA A 90 3.88 -0.57 14.92
C ALA A 90 2.56 -0.52 14.14
N VAL A 91 1.56 -1.32 14.54
CA VAL A 91 0.22 -1.30 13.96
C VAL A 91 -0.46 0.05 14.23
N MET A 92 -0.38 0.57 15.46
CA MET A 92 -0.96 1.86 15.81
C MET A 92 -0.36 3.02 15.01
N ALA A 93 0.96 3.00 14.77
CA ALA A 93 1.62 4.00 13.92
C ALA A 93 1.09 3.95 12.47
N THR A 94 0.86 2.75 11.93
CA THR A 94 0.32 2.54 10.58
C THR A 94 -1.15 2.96 10.47
N VAL A 95 -1.98 2.55 11.44
CA VAL A 95 -3.40 2.91 11.50
C VAL A 95 -3.57 4.43 11.60
N SER A 96 -2.80 5.09 12.45
CA SER A 96 -2.82 6.55 12.58
C SER A 96 -2.48 7.24 11.25
N ALA A 97 -1.45 6.76 10.54
CA ALA A 97 -1.09 7.32 9.24
C ALA A 97 -2.21 7.17 8.19
N PHE A 98 -2.87 6.01 8.12
CA PHE A 98 -3.99 5.79 7.20
C PHE A 98 -5.23 6.60 7.57
N LEU A 99 -5.58 6.72 8.85
CA LEU A 99 -6.70 7.54 9.31
C LEU A 99 -6.51 9.02 8.93
N VAL A 100 -5.30 9.55 9.13
CA VAL A 100 -4.95 10.92 8.72
C VAL A 100 -5.00 11.06 7.21
N GLN A 101 -4.50 10.07 6.45
CA GLN A 101 -4.54 10.11 4.99
C GLN A 101 -5.97 10.13 4.44
N ILE A 102 -6.85 9.25 4.94
CA ILE A 102 -8.26 9.19 4.50
C ILE A 102 -9.00 10.48 4.91
N SER A 103 -8.76 10.97 6.13
CA SER A 103 -9.35 12.23 6.59
C SER A 103 -8.90 13.43 5.75
N SER A 104 -7.62 13.49 5.38
CA SER A 104 -7.11 14.54 4.49
C SER A 104 -7.77 14.46 3.11
N ALA A 105 -7.95 13.26 2.55
CA ALA A 105 -8.64 13.10 1.28
C ALA A 105 -10.11 13.55 1.37
N LEU A 106 -10.83 13.17 2.43
CA LEU A 106 -12.23 13.59 2.62
C LEU A 106 -12.37 15.10 2.83
N VAL A 107 -11.49 15.72 3.61
CA VAL A 107 -11.63 17.14 3.99
C VAL A 107 -10.95 18.08 3.01
N GLN A 108 -9.71 17.83 2.62
CA GLN A 108 -8.97 18.72 1.72
C GLN A 108 -9.35 18.48 0.25
N ASP A 109 -9.44 17.22 -0.18
CA ASP A 109 -9.65 16.91 -1.60
C ASP A 109 -11.13 17.00 -2.00
N ILE A 110 -12.06 16.67 -1.09
CA ILE A 110 -13.50 16.72 -1.35
C ILE A 110 -14.13 17.98 -0.75
N TYR A 111 -14.14 18.13 0.58
CA TYR A 111 -14.88 19.23 1.23
C TYR A 111 -14.34 20.62 0.86
N HIS A 112 -13.05 20.86 1.07
CA HIS A 112 -12.45 22.16 0.79
C HIS A 112 -12.48 22.48 -0.71
N ARG A 113 -12.20 21.51 -1.58
CA ARG A 113 -12.14 21.78 -3.02
C ARG A 113 -13.49 21.93 -3.70
N TRP A 114 -14.53 21.20 -3.27
CA TRP A 114 -15.82 21.14 -3.97
C TRP A 114 -17.00 21.73 -3.21
N ILE A 115 -16.98 21.71 -1.87
CA ILE A 115 -18.11 22.14 -1.04
C ILE A 115 -17.92 23.58 -0.57
N GLU A 116 -16.78 23.90 0.06
CA GLU A 116 -16.53 25.21 0.64
C GLU A 116 -15.04 25.63 0.48
N PRO A 117 -14.66 26.21 -0.69
CA PRO A 117 -13.28 26.63 -0.99
C PRO A 117 -12.72 27.76 -0.13
N HIS A 118 -13.57 28.42 0.65
CA HIS A 118 -13.20 29.50 1.55
C HIS A 118 -13.45 29.15 3.01
N ALA A 119 -13.53 27.86 3.33
CA ALA A 119 -13.72 27.40 4.71
C ALA A 119 -12.54 27.85 5.60
N PRO A 120 -12.80 28.38 6.80
CA PRO A 120 -11.75 28.77 7.73
C PRO A 120 -10.98 27.55 8.24
N GLU A 121 -9.66 27.69 8.45
CA GLU A 121 -8.80 26.57 8.89
C GLU A 121 -9.29 25.87 10.15
N ALA A 122 -9.86 26.61 11.09
CA ALA A 122 -10.42 26.04 12.32
C ALA A 122 -11.54 25.03 12.03
N ARG A 123 -12.38 25.31 11.02
CA ARG A 123 -13.45 24.41 10.57
C ARG A 123 -12.89 23.20 9.86
N LEU A 124 -11.89 23.38 8.99
CA LEU A 124 -11.20 22.27 8.33
C LEU A 124 -10.55 21.32 9.35
N ARG A 125 -9.88 21.86 10.38
CA ARG A 125 -9.29 21.06 11.46
C ARG A 125 -10.34 20.27 12.24
N LEU A 126 -11.49 20.88 12.54
CA LEU A 126 -12.60 20.21 13.22
C LEU A 126 -13.17 19.07 12.36
N LEU A 127 -13.43 19.35 11.08
CA LEU A 127 -13.92 18.37 10.12
C LEU A 127 -12.94 17.21 9.96
N SER A 128 -11.64 17.47 9.91
CA SER A 128 -10.63 16.40 9.83
C SER A 128 -10.66 15.50 11.06
N ARG A 129 -10.85 16.05 12.27
CA ARG A 129 -10.97 15.24 13.49
C ARG A 129 -12.24 14.40 13.51
N LEU A 130 -13.36 14.96 13.06
CA LEU A 130 -14.63 14.23 12.93
C LEU A 130 -14.54 13.12 11.89
N ALA A 131 -13.89 13.37 10.74
CA ALA A 131 -13.65 12.37 9.71
C ALA A 131 -12.76 11.22 10.22
N ILE A 132 -11.70 11.53 10.99
CA ILE A 132 -10.88 10.50 11.65
C ILE A 132 -11.75 9.63 12.57
N LEU A 133 -12.56 10.25 13.43
CA LEU A 133 -13.43 9.53 14.37
C LEU A 133 -14.43 8.64 13.62
N PHE A 134 -15.05 9.17 12.57
CA PHE A 134 -16.01 8.44 11.74
C PHE A 134 -15.37 7.21 11.08
N VAL A 135 -14.22 7.39 10.42
CA VAL A 135 -13.50 6.29 9.76
C VAL A 135 -13.01 5.27 10.79
N ALA A 136 -12.55 5.71 11.97
CA ALA A 136 -12.13 4.81 13.04
C ALA A 136 -13.30 3.96 13.57
N LEU A 137 -14.49 4.54 13.73
CA LEU A 137 -15.70 3.81 14.13
C LEU A 137 -16.14 2.78 13.07
N LEU A 138 -16.09 3.15 11.79
CA LEU A 138 -16.37 2.22 10.70
C LEU A 138 -15.37 1.07 10.67
N ALA A 139 -14.08 1.36 10.82
CA ALA A 139 -13.04 0.34 10.88
C ALA A 139 -13.25 -0.60 12.09
N ALA A 140 -13.54 -0.05 13.27
CA ALA A 140 -13.85 -0.82 14.47
C ALA A 140 -15.09 -1.71 14.26
N GLY A 141 -16.15 -1.20 13.64
CA GLY A 141 -17.33 -2.00 13.28
C GLY A 141 -17.00 -3.14 12.31
N GLY A 142 -16.12 -2.89 11.33
CA GLY A 142 -15.66 -3.91 10.37
C GLY A 142 -14.86 -5.04 11.02
N THR A 143 -14.13 -4.77 12.11
CA THR A 143 -13.37 -5.83 12.82
C THR A 143 -14.24 -6.87 13.53
N LEU A 144 -15.53 -6.58 13.75
CA LEU A 144 -16.47 -7.54 14.35
C LEU A 144 -16.73 -8.76 13.44
N VAL A 145 -16.51 -8.61 12.13
CA VAL A 145 -16.57 -9.71 11.16
C VAL A 145 -15.15 -10.21 10.96
N SER A 146 -14.77 -11.29 11.66
CA SER A 146 -13.42 -11.86 11.53
C SER A 146 -13.27 -12.59 10.19
N PRO A 147 -12.46 -12.08 9.23
CA PRO A 147 -12.16 -12.82 8.02
C PRO A 147 -11.22 -14.00 8.36
N PRO A 148 -11.36 -15.15 7.68
CA PRO A 148 -10.56 -16.34 7.97
C PRO A 148 -9.05 -16.14 7.67
N TYR A 149 -8.69 -15.25 6.73
CA TYR A 149 -7.30 -14.97 6.36
C TYR A 149 -7.06 -13.48 6.11
N LEU A 150 -6.36 -12.82 7.04
CA LEU A 150 -6.04 -11.39 6.95
C LEU A 150 -5.00 -11.09 5.86
N GLN A 151 -4.06 -12.01 5.64
CA GLN A 151 -2.99 -11.85 4.67
C GLN A 151 -3.50 -11.60 3.24
N THR A 152 -4.54 -12.31 2.82
CA THR A 152 -5.13 -12.17 1.48
C THR A 152 -5.69 -10.77 1.25
N ILE A 153 -6.36 -10.20 2.25
CA ILE A 153 -6.92 -8.85 2.20
C ILE A 153 -5.81 -7.80 2.08
N ILE A 154 -4.70 -8.00 2.81
CA ILE A 154 -3.54 -7.11 2.77
C ILE A 154 -2.88 -7.14 1.38
N VAL A 155 -2.71 -8.34 0.81
CA VAL A 155 -2.14 -8.51 -0.54
C VAL A 155 -3.07 -7.86 -1.58
N PHE A 156 -4.37 -8.11 -1.51
CA PHE A 156 -5.34 -7.50 -2.42
C PHE A 156 -5.30 -5.97 -2.36
N THR A 157 -5.38 -5.40 -1.16
CA THR A 157 -5.44 -3.94 -0.96
C THR A 157 -4.11 -3.29 -1.33
N GLY A 158 -2.99 -3.85 -0.87
CA GLY A 158 -1.65 -3.34 -1.17
C GLY A 158 -1.30 -3.44 -2.65
N GLY A 159 -1.70 -4.53 -3.31
CA GLY A 159 -1.49 -4.73 -4.74
C GLY A 159 -2.32 -3.76 -5.58
N SER A 160 -3.60 -3.58 -5.24
CA SER A 160 -4.47 -2.62 -5.90
C SER A 160 -3.96 -1.18 -5.76
N ALA A 161 -3.49 -0.81 -4.55
CA ALA A 161 -2.89 0.50 -4.31
C ALA A 161 -1.59 0.69 -5.13
N ALA A 162 -0.74 -0.34 -5.23
CA ALA A 162 0.46 -0.29 -6.06
C ALA A 162 0.12 0.01 -7.53
N CYS A 163 -0.85 -0.71 -8.09
CA CYS A 163 -1.28 -0.54 -9.48
C CYS A 163 -1.96 0.81 -9.72
N ALA A 164 -2.65 1.37 -8.72
CA ALA A 164 -3.31 2.66 -8.83
C ALA A 164 -2.32 3.83 -8.91
N TYR A 165 -1.24 3.81 -8.12
CA TYR A 165 -0.41 5.01 -7.92
C TYR A 165 0.98 4.92 -8.56
N LEU A 166 1.57 3.73 -8.67
CA LEU A 166 2.96 3.59 -9.10
C LEU A 166 3.19 4.15 -10.51
N VAL A 167 2.37 3.72 -11.48
CA VAL A 167 2.51 4.12 -12.88
C VAL A 167 2.22 5.62 -13.09
N PRO A 168 1.12 6.21 -12.58
CA PRO A 168 0.92 7.65 -12.65
C PRO A 168 2.07 8.46 -12.05
N CYS A 169 2.65 8.01 -10.93
CA CYS A 169 3.81 8.67 -10.32
C CYS A 169 5.05 8.58 -11.21
N ILE A 170 5.36 7.41 -11.78
CA ILE A 170 6.48 7.25 -12.70
C ILE A 170 6.29 8.13 -13.95
N MET A 171 5.08 8.14 -14.52
CA MET A 171 4.76 9.01 -15.66
C MET A 171 4.95 10.48 -15.31
N ALA A 172 4.50 10.93 -14.14
CA ALA A 172 4.67 12.31 -13.71
C ALA A 172 6.15 12.73 -13.55
N CYS A 173 7.02 11.81 -13.11
CA CYS A 173 8.43 12.10 -12.87
C CYS A 173 9.33 11.96 -14.11
N PHE A 174 9.04 11.02 -15.01
CA PHE A 174 9.96 10.65 -16.09
C PHE A 174 9.41 10.85 -17.51
N TRP A 175 8.11 11.12 -17.66
CA TRP A 175 7.47 11.21 -18.98
C TRP A 175 7.04 12.64 -19.32
N PRO A 176 7.76 13.36 -20.19
CA PRO A 176 7.49 14.78 -20.49
C PRO A 176 6.16 15.00 -21.22
N ARG A 177 5.58 13.95 -21.82
CA ARG A 177 4.26 13.99 -22.47
C ARG A 177 3.10 13.63 -21.53
N ALA A 178 3.33 13.48 -20.22
CA ALA A 178 2.30 12.95 -19.31
C ALA A 178 1.11 13.91 -19.21
N THR A 179 -0.08 13.43 -19.60
CA THR A 179 -1.32 14.22 -19.53
C THR A 179 -2.15 13.85 -18.31
N ALA A 180 -2.98 14.79 -17.83
CA ALA A 180 -3.90 14.54 -16.72
C ALA A 180 -4.87 13.39 -17.02
N ARG A 181 -5.37 13.29 -18.27
CA ARG A 181 -6.25 12.19 -18.69
C ARG A 181 -5.50 10.87 -18.77
N GLY A 182 -4.24 10.87 -19.22
CA GLY A 182 -3.38 9.68 -19.21
C GLY A 182 -3.12 9.17 -17.79
N ALA A 183 -2.84 10.06 -16.85
CA ALA A 183 -2.65 9.69 -15.44
C ALA A 183 -3.92 9.08 -14.82
N ILE A 184 -5.10 9.64 -15.10
CA ILE A 184 -6.39 9.08 -14.62
C ILE A 184 -6.66 7.71 -15.27
N ALA A 185 -6.40 7.57 -16.57
CA ALA A 185 -6.57 6.31 -17.28
C ALA A 185 -5.63 5.21 -16.75
N ALA A 186 -4.39 5.56 -16.41
CA ALA A 186 -3.45 4.65 -15.75
C ALA A 186 -3.98 4.22 -14.37
N LEU A 187 -4.46 5.16 -13.55
CA LEU A 187 -4.98 4.86 -12.21
C LEU A 187 -6.20 3.95 -12.26
N VAL A 188 -7.22 4.32 -13.05
CA VAL A 188 -8.46 3.54 -13.19
C VAL A 188 -8.17 2.20 -13.86
N GLY A 189 -7.36 2.19 -14.91
CA GLY A 189 -6.97 0.98 -15.62
C GLY A 189 -6.27 -0.04 -14.73
N GLY A 190 -5.34 0.41 -13.88
CA GLY A 190 -4.64 -0.46 -12.93
C GLY A 190 -5.59 -1.08 -11.90
N VAL A 191 -6.45 -0.27 -11.28
CA VAL A 191 -7.41 -0.73 -10.27
C VAL A 191 -8.45 -1.68 -10.86
N VAL A 192 -9.04 -1.32 -12.00
CA VAL A 192 -10.07 -2.14 -12.67
C VAL A 192 -9.49 -3.47 -13.13
N THR A 193 -8.26 -3.49 -13.62
CA THR A 193 -7.61 -4.74 -14.04
C THR A 193 -7.39 -5.68 -12.87
N VAL A 194 -6.86 -5.17 -11.75
CA VAL A 194 -6.68 -5.99 -10.53
C VAL A 194 -8.03 -6.46 -10.00
N LEU A 195 -9.01 -5.56 -9.84
CA LEU A 195 -10.34 -5.90 -9.35
C LEU A 195 -11.02 -6.93 -10.27
N GLY A 196 -10.92 -6.75 -11.58
CA GLY A 196 -11.45 -7.68 -12.58
C GLY A 196 -10.84 -9.06 -12.50
N LEU A 197 -9.53 -9.19 -12.25
CA LEU A 197 -8.86 -10.48 -12.07
C LEU A 197 -9.26 -11.18 -10.76
N TYR A 198 -9.51 -10.43 -9.69
CA TYR A 198 -10.03 -10.99 -8.43
C TYR A 198 -11.49 -11.42 -8.56
N VAL A 199 -12.32 -10.64 -9.25
CA VAL A 199 -13.73 -10.95 -9.51
C VAL A 199 -13.86 -12.13 -10.48
N ALA A 200 -13.06 -12.19 -11.55
CA ALA A 200 -13.03 -13.33 -12.46
C ALA A 200 -12.64 -14.64 -11.74
N GLY A 201 -11.68 -14.56 -10.81
CA GLY A 201 -11.28 -15.71 -9.99
C GLY A 201 -12.38 -16.19 -9.04
N LEU A 202 -13.34 -15.32 -8.68
CA LEU A 202 -14.53 -15.68 -7.91
C LEU A 202 -15.56 -16.44 -8.76
N PHE A 203 -15.67 -16.12 -10.06
CA PHE A 203 -16.68 -16.69 -10.96
C PHE A 203 -16.25 -17.98 -11.67
N ASP A 204 -14.98 -18.10 -12.06
CA ASP A 204 -14.52 -19.27 -12.82
C ASP A 204 -14.37 -20.55 -11.97
N GLY A 205 -14.38 -20.45 -10.63
CA GLY A 205 -14.18 -21.60 -9.74
C GLY A 205 -12.80 -22.28 -9.88
N THR A 206 -11.98 -21.88 -10.86
CA THR A 206 -10.58 -22.26 -11.02
C THR A 206 -9.75 -21.46 -10.03
N ALA A 207 -9.79 -21.90 -8.78
CA ALA A 207 -8.78 -21.61 -7.79
C ALA A 207 -7.43 -22.11 -8.33
N SER A 208 -6.74 -21.29 -9.10
CA SER A 208 -5.40 -21.64 -9.61
C SER A 208 -4.44 -21.55 -8.43
N LEU A 209 -3.91 -22.71 -8.07
CA LEU A 209 -3.02 -22.93 -6.94
C LEU A 209 -1.81 -21.97 -6.99
N ASP A 210 -1.58 -21.27 -5.88
CA ASP A 210 -0.27 -20.68 -5.62
C ASP A 210 0.66 -21.86 -5.24
N PRO A 211 1.71 -22.19 -6.02
CA PRO A 211 2.56 -23.36 -5.74
C PRO A 211 3.37 -23.24 -4.44
N GLY A 212 3.26 -22.12 -3.72
CA GLY A 212 4.09 -21.81 -2.55
C GLY A 212 3.35 -21.67 -1.21
N ILE A 213 2.01 -21.79 -1.15
CA ILE A 213 1.24 -21.60 0.09
C ILE A 213 0.13 -22.66 0.17
N GLY A 214 0.02 -23.30 1.34
CA GLY A 214 -0.73 -24.53 1.61
C GLY A 214 -2.17 -24.61 1.10
N GLU A 215 -2.59 -25.87 0.96
CA GLU A 215 -3.75 -26.43 0.27
C GLU A 215 -5.16 -26.03 0.79
N GLU A 216 -5.48 -24.77 1.12
CA GLU A 216 -6.82 -24.54 1.70
C GLU A 216 -7.46 -23.15 1.56
N MET A 217 -7.49 -22.56 0.35
CA MET A 217 -8.40 -21.42 0.12
C MET A 217 -9.12 -21.42 -1.23
N LYS A 218 -10.40 -21.02 -1.19
CA LYS A 218 -11.35 -20.97 -2.31
C LYS A 218 -11.51 -19.56 -2.92
N THR A 219 -10.51 -18.70 -2.79
CA THR A 219 -10.50 -17.37 -3.45
C THR A 219 -9.07 -16.95 -3.69
N TYR A 220 -8.54 -17.34 -4.84
CA TYR A 220 -7.30 -16.82 -5.39
C TYR A 220 -7.63 -16.06 -6.68
N PRO A 221 -6.96 -14.92 -6.95
CA PRO A 221 -7.12 -14.20 -8.21
C PRO A 221 -6.63 -15.05 -9.38
N VAL A 222 -7.17 -14.82 -10.59
CA VAL A 222 -6.70 -15.55 -11.77
C VAL A 222 -5.24 -15.17 -12.06
N TYR A 223 -4.34 -16.15 -11.94
CA TYR A 223 -2.94 -16.00 -12.34
C TYR A 223 -2.83 -16.16 -13.86
N LEU A 224 -3.00 -15.07 -14.61
CA LEU A 224 -2.73 -15.09 -16.04
C LEU A 224 -1.24 -15.42 -16.29
N LEU A 225 -0.96 -16.47 -17.05
CA LEU A 225 0.39 -16.98 -17.35
C LEU A 225 1.26 -17.30 -16.12
N GLY A 226 0.67 -17.58 -14.95
CA GLY A 226 1.43 -17.83 -13.71
C GLY A 226 2.09 -16.59 -13.12
N MET A 227 1.75 -15.39 -13.62
CA MET A 227 2.23 -14.12 -13.08
C MET A 227 1.24 -13.55 -12.07
N ALA A 228 1.77 -12.88 -11.03
CA ALA A 228 0.96 -12.23 -10.02
C ALA A 228 0.04 -11.15 -10.64
N PRO A 229 -1.22 -11.01 -10.18
CA PRO A 229 -2.20 -10.05 -10.74
C PRO A 229 -1.71 -8.59 -10.78
N ILE A 230 -0.78 -8.25 -9.90
CA ILE A 230 -0.18 -6.91 -9.79
C ILE A 230 0.67 -6.59 -11.01
N VAL A 231 1.35 -7.59 -11.58
CA VAL A 231 2.15 -7.42 -12.79
C VAL A 231 1.23 -7.01 -13.95
N TRP A 232 0.10 -7.71 -14.10
CA TRP A 232 -0.90 -7.39 -15.10
C TRP A 232 -1.58 -6.04 -14.85
N GLY A 233 -1.89 -5.71 -13.60
CA GLY A 233 -2.42 -4.40 -13.23
C GLY A 233 -1.46 -3.26 -13.54
N LEU A 234 -0.16 -3.44 -13.27
CA LEU A 234 0.88 -2.45 -13.60
C LEU A 234 1.07 -2.30 -15.11
N LEU A 235 1.08 -3.42 -15.86
CA LEU A 235 1.17 -3.40 -17.31
C LEU A 235 -0.05 -2.71 -17.94
N ALA A 236 -1.26 -3.05 -17.50
CA ALA A 236 -2.49 -2.43 -17.99
C ALA A 236 -2.51 -0.93 -17.67
N SER A 237 -2.10 -0.55 -16.46
CA SER A 237 -1.95 0.85 -16.05
C SER A 237 -0.95 1.60 -16.95
N ALA A 238 0.20 1.00 -17.26
CA ALA A 238 1.21 1.60 -18.13
C ALA A 238 0.72 1.73 -19.57
N VAL A 239 0.11 0.69 -20.14
CA VAL A 239 -0.41 0.69 -21.51
C VAL A 239 -1.53 1.71 -21.68
N LEU A 240 -2.50 1.73 -20.76
CA LEU A 240 -3.60 2.69 -20.80
C LEU A 240 -3.11 4.12 -20.55
N GLY A 241 -2.20 4.30 -19.60
CA GLY A 241 -1.59 5.59 -19.31
C GLY A 241 -0.86 6.19 -20.50
N ILE A 242 0.07 5.41 -21.07
CA ILE A 242 0.86 5.85 -22.23
C ILE A 242 -0.05 6.02 -23.45
N GLY A 243 -0.95 5.07 -23.71
CA GLY A 243 -1.87 5.12 -24.85
C GLY A 243 -2.76 6.36 -24.82
N VAL A 244 -3.43 6.63 -23.70
CA VAL A 244 -4.27 7.83 -23.55
C VAL A 244 -3.43 9.10 -23.55
N SER A 245 -2.23 9.09 -22.97
CA SER A 245 -1.32 10.24 -22.97
C SER A 245 -0.78 10.58 -24.37
N LEU A 246 -0.67 9.61 -25.27
CA LEU A 246 -0.27 9.82 -26.66
C LEU A 246 -1.41 10.34 -27.52
N LEU A 247 -2.64 9.90 -27.24
CA LEU A 247 -3.88 10.29 -27.93
C LEU A 247 -4.40 11.67 -27.49
N ASP A 248 -4.14 12.06 -26.24
CA ASP A 248 -4.57 13.35 -25.69
C ASP A 248 -3.67 14.51 -26.12
N ARG A 249 -4.17 15.74 -25.92
CA ARG A 249 -3.43 16.96 -26.28
C ARG A 249 -2.14 17.06 -25.47
N PRO A 250 -1.00 17.44 -26.08
CA PRO A 250 0.26 17.55 -25.36
C PRO A 250 0.14 18.59 -24.23
N PRO A 251 0.81 18.36 -23.09
CA PRO A 251 0.81 19.30 -21.97
C PRO A 251 1.43 20.64 -22.40
N LYS A 252 1.00 21.74 -21.74
CA LYS A 252 1.51 23.09 -22.05
C LYS A 252 3.03 23.12 -21.92
N ARG A 253 3.72 23.70 -22.91
CA ARG A 253 5.20 23.75 -22.96
C ARG A 253 5.81 24.38 -21.71
N ASP A 254 5.17 25.41 -21.15
CA ASP A 254 5.65 26.08 -19.92
C ASP A 254 5.74 25.15 -18.72
N LEU A 255 4.83 24.17 -18.61
CA LEU A 255 4.86 23.17 -17.55
C LEU A 255 5.97 22.14 -17.80
N VAL A 256 6.16 21.72 -19.04
CA VAL A 256 7.19 20.73 -19.39
C VAL A 256 8.57 21.29 -19.14
N VAL A 257 8.87 22.52 -19.60
CA VAL A 257 10.18 23.16 -19.39
C VAL A 257 10.49 23.38 -17.91
N ARG A 258 9.47 23.63 -17.08
CA ARG A 258 9.64 23.83 -15.63
C ARG A 258 10.07 22.56 -14.89
N PHE A 259 9.59 21.39 -15.30
CA PHE A 259 9.86 20.11 -14.63
C PHE A 259 10.88 19.24 -15.35
N PHE A 260 11.02 19.41 -16.66
CA PHE A 260 12.00 18.78 -17.53
C PHE A 260 12.76 19.89 -18.24
N PRO A 261 13.78 20.49 -17.60
CA PRO A 261 14.65 21.42 -18.28
C PRO A 261 15.29 20.68 -19.46
N VAL A 262 14.95 21.13 -20.66
CA VAL A 262 15.60 20.70 -21.89
C VAL A 262 16.77 21.65 -22.06
N ASP A 263 17.99 21.13 -21.92
CA ASP A 263 19.21 21.86 -22.28
C ASP A 263 19.22 22.18 -23.79
#